data_AF-A0A327NYF3-F1
#
_entry.id   AF-A0A327NYF3-F1
#
_cell.length_a   1.000
_cell.length_b   1.000
_cell.length_c   1.000
_cell.angle_alpha   90.00
_cell.angle_beta   90.00
_cell.angle_gamma   90.00
#
_symmetry.space_group_name_H-M   'P 1'
#
loop_
_entity.id
_entity.type
_entity.pdbx_description
1 polymer ?
#
loop_
_entity_poly.entity_id
_entity_poly.type
_entity_poly.pdbx_seq_one_letter_code
_entity_poly.pdbx_strand_id
1 'polypeptide(L)' 'MRKVMTVIYMDATAKLKNPENDNQINDWNTWCPGAKIGEVIDTELNPVAGI' A
#
# COMPACT_ATOMS: atom_id res chain seq x y z
N MET A 1 -5.30 30.67 6.57
CA MET A 1 -5.99 29.36 6.68
C MET A 1 -4.99 28.26 6.31
N ARG A 2 -4.71 27.29 7.20
CA ARG A 2 -3.74 26.21 6.94
C ARG A 2 -4.41 25.08 6.15
N LYS A 3 -3.78 24.61 5.07
CA LYS A 3 -4.16 23.38 4.34
C LYS A 3 -2.93 22.48 4.25
N VAL A 4 -3.07 21.21 4.56
CA VAL A 4 -1.96 20.22 4.59
C VAL A 4 -2.41 18.97 3.83
N MET A 5 -1.47 18.38 3.11
CA MET A 5 -1.59 17.05 2.52
C MET A 5 -0.51 16.16 3.13
N THR A 6 -0.87 14.95 3.52
CA THR A 6 0.07 13.94 3.98
C THR A 6 0.23 12.89 2.89
N VAL A 7 1.46 12.56 2.55
CA VAL A 7 1.82 11.49 1.62
C VAL A 7 2.75 10.54 2.34
N ILE A 8 2.50 9.23 2.22
CA ILE A 8 3.34 8.18 2.81
C ILE A 8 4.09 7.53 1.66
N TYR A 9 5.42 7.60 1.71
CA TYR A 9 6.28 6.83 0.80
C TYR A 9 6.78 5.59 1.52
N MET A 10 6.80 4.47 0.79
CA MET A 10 7.32 3.18 1.24
C MET A 10 8.51 2.77 0.37
N ASP A 11 9.26 1.75 0.80
CA ASP A 11 10.31 1.16 -0.03
C ASP A 11 9.72 0.60 -1.33
N ALA A 12 10.35 0.87 -2.47
CA ALA A 12 9.85 0.45 -3.79
C ALA A 12 9.77 -1.08 -3.96
N THR A 13 10.46 -1.83 -3.11
CA THR A 13 10.45 -3.30 -3.09
C THR A 13 9.61 -3.86 -1.95
N ALA A 14 8.84 -3.03 -1.25
CA ALA A 14 7.93 -3.46 -0.20
C ALA A 14 6.96 -4.51 -0.74
N LYS A 15 6.81 -5.61 0.02
CA LYS A 15 5.95 -6.74 -0.34
C LYS A 15 4.73 -6.78 0.55
N LEU A 16 3.60 -7.20 0.00
CA LEU A 16 2.41 -7.38 0.82
C LEU A 16 2.63 -8.53 1.81
N LYS A 17 2.54 -8.23 3.09
CA LYS A 17 2.64 -9.21 4.18
C LYS A 17 1.34 -10.03 4.27
N ASN A 18 1.43 -11.28 4.70
CA ASN A 18 0.25 -12.04 5.11
C ASN A 18 -0.40 -11.36 6.33
N PRO A 19 -1.71 -11.06 6.30
CA PRO A 19 -2.37 -10.40 7.41
C PRO A 19 -2.44 -11.30 8.66
N GLU A 20 -2.35 -10.69 9.83
CA GLU A 20 -2.41 -11.36 11.15
C GLU A 20 -3.74 -11.14 11.86
N ASN A 21 -4.58 -10.21 11.38
CA ASN A 21 -5.88 -9.89 11.96
C ASN A 21 -6.80 -9.21 10.93
N ASP A 22 -8.08 -9.09 11.28
CA ASP A 22 -9.13 -8.52 10.42
C ASP A 22 -8.87 -7.07 10.02
N ASN A 23 -8.22 -6.28 10.89
CA ASN A 23 -7.89 -4.90 10.56
C ASN A 23 -6.85 -4.84 9.42
N GLN A 24 -5.85 -5.72 9.42
CA GLN A 24 -4.87 -5.81 8.32
C GLN A 24 -5.52 -6.30 7.02
N ILE A 25 -6.54 -7.17 7.09
CA ILE A 25 -7.33 -7.57 5.92
C ILE A 25 -8.10 -6.36 5.37
N ASN A 26 -8.74 -5.58 6.24
CA ASN A 26 -9.46 -4.37 5.85
C ASN A 26 -8.54 -3.31 5.24
N ASP A 27 -7.36 -3.11 5.81
CA ASP A 27 -6.35 -2.20 5.28
C ASP A 27 -5.87 -2.64 3.90
N TRP A 28 -5.60 -3.94 3.71
CA TRP A 28 -5.26 -4.48 2.40
C TRP A 28 -6.37 -4.22 1.38
N ASN A 29 -7.60 -4.59 1.69
CA ASN A 29 -8.72 -4.44 0.76
C ASN A 29 -9.02 -2.97 0.42
N THR A 30 -8.77 -2.05 1.36
CA THR A 30 -9.03 -0.61 1.17
C THR A 30 -7.90 0.09 0.45
N TRP A 31 -6.66 -0.15 0.88
CA TRP A 31 -5.50 0.65 0.49
C TRP A 31 -4.55 -0.07 -0.44
N CYS A 32 -4.54 -1.40 -0.50
CA CYS A 32 -3.68 -2.17 -1.41
C CYS A 32 -4.48 -3.11 -2.34
N PRO A 33 -5.59 -2.67 -2.95
CA PRO A 33 -6.37 -3.53 -3.84
C PRO A 33 -5.49 -4.00 -5.02
N GLY A 34 -5.64 -5.27 -5.38
CA GLY A 34 -4.85 -5.91 -6.45
C GLY A 34 -3.44 -6.37 -6.05
N ALA A 35 -2.92 -5.96 -4.88
CA ALA A 35 -1.66 -6.47 -4.37
C ALA A 35 -1.79 -7.95 -3.97
N LYS A 36 -0.73 -8.74 -4.14
CA LYS A 36 -0.71 -10.16 -3.75
C LYS A 36 0.33 -10.43 -2.66
N ILE A 37 -0.01 -11.33 -1.73
CA ILE A 37 0.87 -11.68 -0.61
C ILE A 37 2.22 -12.17 -1.14
N GLY A 38 3.30 -11.58 -0.64
CA GLY A 38 4.68 -11.92 -1.00
C GLY A 38 5.19 -11.28 -2.31
N GLU A 39 4.33 -10.59 -3.06
CA GLU A 39 4.70 -9.82 -4.25
C GLU A 39 4.96 -8.35 -3.90
N VAL A 40 5.73 -7.66 -4.75
CA VAL A 40 5.95 -6.21 -4.63
C VAL A 40 4.61 -5.49 -4.80
N ILE A 41 4.36 -4.48 -3.97
CA ILE A 41 3.16 -3.65 -4.07
C ILE A 41 3.39 -2.62 -5.18
N ASP A 42 3.10 -3.02 -6.41
CA ASP A 42 3.04 -2.15 -7.59
C ASP A 42 1.63 -2.24 -8.17
N THR A 43 0.73 -1.37 -7.69
CA THR A 43 -0.69 -1.37 -8.07
C THR A 43 -1.13 0.02 -8.48
N GLU A 44 -2.29 0.15 -9.13
CA GLU A 44 -2.82 1.45 -9.58
C GLU A 44 -2.90 2.49 -8.46
N LEU A 45 -3.27 2.07 -7.24
CA LEU A 45 -3.37 2.98 -6.09
C LEU A 45 -2.02 3.24 -5.41
N ASN A 46 -1.10 2.28 -5.43
CA ASN A 46 0.24 2.42 -4.87
C ASN A 46 1.28 2.02 -5.94
N PRO A 47 1.52 2.89 -6.94
CA PRO A 47 2.49 2.60 -7.97
C PRO A 47 3.91 2.80 -7.44
N VAL A 48 4.88 2.06 -8.00
CA VAL A 48 6.28 2.41 -7.82
C VAL A 48 6.54 3.76 -8.48
N ALA A 49 6.92 4.76 -7.69
CA ALA A 49 7.18 6.09 -8.19
C ALA A 49 8.49 6.13 -8.99
N GLY A 50 8.43 6.56 -10.25
CA GLY A 50 9.61 6.87 -11.08
C GLY A 50 9.90 5.93 -12.25
N ILE A 51 8.87 5.37 -12.89
CA ILE A 51 8.97 4.80 -14.24
C ILE A 51 8.95 5.93 -15.27
#